data_AF-A0A2N2GZB5-F1
#
_entry.id   AF-A0A2N2GZB5-F1
#
_cell.length_a   1.000
_cell.length_b   1.000
_cell.length_c   1.000
_cell.angle_alpha   90.00
_cell.angle_beta   90.00
_cell.angle_gamma   90.00
#
_symmetry.space_group_name_H-M   'P 1'
#
loop_
_entity.id
_entity.type
_entity.pdbx_description
1 polymer ?
#
loop_
_entity_poly.entity_id
_entity_poly.type
_entity_poly.pdbx_seq_one_letter_code
_entity_poly.pdbx_strand_id
1 'polypeptide(L)'
;MTNLSNLHPSKGATKRKKRVGRGQGSGWGTNAGRGGKGQTARTGSSIRPGFEGGQMPLQRRIPKRGFKNVCRVEYAEVTLEELVRVYPKGGTITLDSLKEKGLVTGTSTNLKILGEAELSAAYEITTHRITAPARTAIEGKGGSVHLLTAARQYRRITLGNISKKFPKKADAVIEVTPASLLAAGLLKTSEEAYEIVAAGTISGKYAVSAHRVSNTARLMIEGKGGRVSVLDPANDVLKINFDHLRSWFPRGGAVTPETLKKLGVLKGSQRVRLTDAGRVTQAWKVEVHQVGRLAKKKLEAAGGSVTVLPTR
;
A
#
# COMPACT_ATOMS: atom_id res chain seq x y z
N MET A 1 9.67 -53.74 -18.08
CA MET A 1 8.99 -54.27 -16.87
C MET A 1 9.90 -54.04 -15.67
N THR A 2 9.54 -53.13 -14.75
CA THR A 2 10.31 -52.85 -13.53
C THR A 2 9.86 -53.80 -12.42
N ASN A 3 10.69 -54.81 -12.12
CA ASN A 3 10.53 -55.72 -10.98
C ASN A 3 11.38 -55.19 -9.80
N LEU A 4 10.98 -55.46 -8.55
CA LEU A 4 11.70 -55.04 -7.34
C LEU A 4 13.18 -55.45 -7.37
N SER A 5 13.47 -56.61 -7.97
CA SER A 5 14.83 -57.15 -8.16
C SER A 5 15.73 -56.31 -9.08
N ASN A 6 15.15 -55.46 -9.94
CA ASN A 6 15.88 -54.69 -10.96
C ASN A 6 15.98 -53.18 -10.63
N LEU A 7 15.40 -52.76 -9.50
CA LEU A 7 15.50 -51.38 -9.02
C LEU A 7 16.89 -51.14 -8.43
N HIS A 8 17.61 -50.16 -8.99
CA HIS A 8 18.87 -49.68 -8.44
C HIS A 8 18.90 -48.15 -8.53
N PRO A 9 19.54 -47.47 -7.57
CA PRO A 9 19.71 -46.03 -7.64
C PRO A 9 20.58 -45.66 -8.84
N SER A 10 20.37 -44.47 -9.40
CA SER A 10 21.24 -43.95 -10.45
C SER A 10 22.70 -43.89 -9.97
N LYS A 11 23.64 -44.14 -10.90
CA LYS A 11 25.07 -44.21 -10.58
C LYS A 11 25.50 -42.91 -9.88
N GLY A 12 25.97 -43.04 -8.64
CA GLY A 12 26.45 -41.91 -7.83
C GLY A 12 25.42 -41.27 -6.90
N ALA A 13 24.14 -41.64 -6.98
CA ALA A 13 23.11 -41.15 -6.05
C ALA A 13 23.37 -41.58 -4.60
N THR A 14 23.90 -42.79 -4.40
CA THR A 14 24.28 -43.30 -3.08
C THR A 14 25.77 -43.62 -3.02
N LYS A 15 26.50 -42.95 -2.13
CA LYS A 15 27.92 -43.25 -1.84
C LYS A 15 28.02 -44.11 -0.57
N ARG A 16 28.87 -45.14 -0.60
CA ARG A 16 29.12 -45.96 0.60
C ARG A 16 29.77 -45.11 1.69
N LYS A 17 29.24 -45.18 2.93
CA LYS A 17 29.85 -44.49 4.08
C LYS A 17 31.21 -45.11 4.38
N LYS A 18 32.18 -44.24 4.66
CA LYS A 18 33.52 -44.64 5.10
C LYS A 18 33.45 -45.19 6.53
N ARG A 19 33.74 -46.48 6.71
CA ARG A 19 33.82 -47.14 8.02
C ARG A 19 35.25 -47.04 8.55
N VAL A 20 35.48 -46.13 9.50
CA VAL A 20 36.80 -45.91 10.10
C VAL A 20 37.17 -46.99 11.13
N GLY A 21 38.46 -47.20 11.39
CA GLY A 21 38.93 -48.15 12.42
C GLY A 21 38.85 -49.62 12.00
N ARG A 22 38.86 -49.93 10.70
CA ARG A 22 38.74 -51.29 10.15
C ARG A 22 40.01 -51.73 9.42
N GLY A 23 41.13 -51.75 10.15
CA GLY A 23 42.43 -52.21 9.64
C GLY A 23 43.12 -51.24 8.65
N GLN A 24 44.40 -51.47 8.36
CA GLN A 24 45.21 -50.57 7.52
C GLN A 24 44.78 -50.54 6.06
N GLY A 25 44.35 -51.68 5.50
CA GLY A 25 43.89 -51.77 4.11
C GLY A 25 42.70 -50.85 3.78
N SER A 26 41.99 -50.34 4.80
CA SER A 26 40.93 -49.35 4.61
C SER A 26 41.43 -47.92 4.37
N GLY A 27 42.71 -47.62 4.62
CA GLY A 27 43.31 -46.27 4.59
C GLY A 27 43.01 -45.43 5.84
N TRP A 28 42.18 -45.92 6.77
CA TRP A 28 41.72 -45.19 7.96
C TRP A 28 41.71 -46.07 9.21
N GLY A 29 42.69 -46.98 9.27
CA GLY A 29 42.85 -47.98 10.33
C GLY A 29 43.34 -47.38 11.64
N THR A 30 44.64 -47.05 11.74
CA THR A 30 45.32 -46.74 13.01
C THR A 30 44.64 -45.63 13.81
N ASN A 31 44.45 -44.47 13.17
CA ASN A 31 44.03 -43.25 13.85
C ASN A 31 42.64 -42.77 13.43
N ALA A 32 41.88 -43.60 12.68
CA ALA A 32 40.56 -43.24 12.14
C ALA A 32 40.50 -41.91 11.36
N GLY A 33 41.65 -41.39 10.88
CA GLY A 33 41.79 -40.08 10.25
C GLY A 33 41.91 -38.88 11.18
N ARG A 34 42.06 -39.09 12.49
CA ARG A 34 42.18 -38.02 13.50
C ARG A 34 43.62 -37.60 13.83
N GLY A 35 44.62 -38.34 13.35
CA GLY A 35 46.03 -38.04 13.61
C GLY A 35 46.52 -38.51 14.99
N GLY A 36 47.54 -37.84 15.52
CA GLY A 36 48.21 -38.20 16.78
C GLY A 36 47.43 -37.82 18.05
N LYS A 37 48.11 -37.91 19.20
CA LYS A 37 47.53 -37.61 20.51
C LYS A 37 47.39 -36.09 20.72
N GLY A 38 46.21 -35.55 20.46
CA GLY A 38 45.87 -34.13 20.69
C GLY A 38 44.43 -33.94 21.17
N GLN A 39 44.05 -32.71 21.50
CA GLN A 39 42.69 -32.39 21.97
C GLN A 39 41.64 -32.86 20.97
N THR A 40 41.82 -32.65 19.67
CA THR A 40 40.88 -33.03 18.59
C THR A 40 40.73 -34.53 18.37
N ALA A 41 41.68 -35.35 18.86
CA ALA A 41 41.61 -36.80 18.73
C ALA A 41 40.75 -37.46 19.82
N ARG A 42 40.52 -36.77 20.96
CA ARG A 42 39.78 -37.29 22.12
C ARG A 42 38.27 -37.37 21.87
N THR A 43 37.62 -38.35 22.49
CA THR A 43 36.16 -38.50 22.44
C THR A 43 35.47 -37.30 23.09
N GLY A 44 34.43 -36.76 22.46
CA GLY A 44 33.68 -35.61 22.97
C GLY A 44 34.38 -34.26 22.80
N SER A 45 35.58 -34.23 22.21
CA SER A 45 36.30 -33.00 21.98
C SER A 45 35.69 -32.19 20.84
N SER A 46 35.32 -30.96 21.13
CA SER A 46 34.83 -29.99 20.16
C SER A 46 35.38 -28.63 20.52
N ILE A 47 36.12 -28.02 19.59
CA ILE A 47 36.53 -26.63 19.70
C ILE A 47 35.39 -25.80 19.12
N ARG A 48 34.83 -24.88 19.89
CA ARG A 48 33.72 -24.04 19.43
C ARG A 48 34.14 -23.30 18.15
N PRO A 49 33.34 -23.34 17.06
CA PRO A 49 33.63 -22.55 15.87
C PRO A 49 33.83 -21.08 16.22
N GLY A 50 34.99 -20.52 15.86
CA GLY A 50 35.41 -19.17 16.20
C GLY A 50 36.25 -19.02 17.48
N PHE A 51 36.67 -20.10 18.14
CA PHE A 51 37.66 -20.07 19.21
C PHE A 51 39.09 -20.10 18.64
N GLU A 52 39.91 -19.11 19.00
CA GLU A 52 41.28 -18.90 18.48
C GLU A 52 42.34 -19.19 19.56
N GLY A 53 42.17 -20.27 20.35
CA GLY A 53 43.21 -20.73 21.27
C GLY A 53 43.50 -19.84 22.48
N GLY A 54 42.56 -18.95 22.85
CA GLY A 54 42.72 -17.97 23.93
C GLY A 54 42.97 -16.54 23.44
N GLN A 55 43.30 -16.37 22.15
CA GLN A 55 43.26 -15.06 21.50
C GLN A 55 41.82 -14.51 21.49
N MET A 56 41.67 -13.19 21.58
CA MET A 56 40.37 -12.54 21.40
C MET A 56 39.80 -12.89 20.01
N PRO A 57 38.65 -13.57 19.93
CA PRO A 57 38.08 -13.99 18.65
C PRO A 57 37.79 -12.81 17.71
N LEU A 58 37.88 -13.05 16.40
CA LEU A 58 37.61 -12.05 15.37
C LEU A 58 36.27 -11.30 15.57
N GLN A 59 35.22 -12.03 15.93
CA GLN A 59 33.88 -11.46 16.20
C GLN A 59 33.84 -10.45 17.36
N ARG A 60 34.83 -10.46 18.27
CA ARG A 60 34.99 -9.48 19.36
C ARG A 60 35.97 -8.36 18.99
N ARG A 61 36.92 -8.62 18.09
CA ARG A 61 37.91 -7.65 17.62
C ARG A 61 37.29 -6.64 16.64
N ILE A 62 36.33 -7.07 15.83
CA ILE A 62 35.67 -6.21 14.84
C ILE A 62 34.51 -5.44 15.52
N PRO A 63 34.42 -4.11 15.34
CA PRO A 63 33.29 -3.34 15.87
C PRO A 63 31.99 -3.73 15.15
N LYS A 64 30.88 -3.80 15.91
CA LYS A 64 29.54 -3.96 15.32
C LYS A 64 29.19 -2.69 14.54
N ARG A 65 28.86 -2.82 13.25
CA ARG A 65 28.46 -1.69 12.40
C ARG A 65 26.95 -1.71 12.13
N GLY A 66 26.30 -0.57 12.34
CA GLY A 66 24.90 -0.33 12.00
C GLY A 66 23.88 -1.00 12.92
N PHE A 67 22.61 -0.73 12.66
CA PHE A 67 21.45 -1.38 13.29
C PHE A 67 20.52 -1.95 12.20
N LYS A 68 19.78 -3.01 12.52
CA LYS A 68 18.75 -3.55 11.62
C LYS A 68 17.49 -2.69 11.73
N ASN A 69 17.09 -2.03 10.65
CA ASN A 69 15.84 -1.28 10.60
C ASN A 69 14.64 -2.25 10.57
N VAL A 70 13.84 -2.26 11.65
CA VAL A 70 12.63 -3.10 11.77
C VAL A 70 11.47 -2.54 10.94
N CYS A 71 11.43 -1.23 10.70
CA CYS A 71 10.39 -0.55 9.95
C CYS A 71 10.69 -0.47 8.45
N ARG A 72 11.53 -1.37 7.92
CA ARG A 72 11.84 -1.40 6.49
C ARG A 72 10.60 -1.86 5.72
N VAL A 73 10.11 -1.00 4.83
CA VAL A 73 9.07 -1.39 3.87
C VAL A 73 9.71 -2.22 2.78
N GLU A 74 9.26 -3.46 2.65
CA GLU A 74 9.70 -4.37 1.59
C GLU A 74 8.88 -4.15 0.32
N TYR A 75 9.58 -4.18 -0.82
CA TYR A 75 8.99 -4.09 -2.14
C TYR A 75 9.36 -5.35 -2.91
N ALA A 76 8.41 -5.86 -3.69
CA ALA A 76 8.74 -6.75 -4.79
C ALA A 76 9.45 -5.92 -5.86
N GLU A 77 10.71 -6.25 -6.12
CA GLU A 77 11.54 -5.56 -7.10
C GLU A 77 11.41 -6.32 -8.42
N VAL A 78 11.01 -5.61 -9.48
CA VAL A 78 10.90 -6.15 -10.84
C VAL A 78 11.68 -5.26 -11.77
N THR A 79 12.53 -5.86 -12.59
CA THR A 79 13.36 -5.14 -13.56
C THR A 79 12.65 -4.98 -14.91
N LEU A 80 13.02 -3.96 -15.68
CA LEU A 80 12.48 -3.76 -17.03
C LEU A 80 12.80 -4.93 -17.98
N GLU A 81 13.98 -5.58 -17.84
CA GLU A 81 14.35 -6.74 -18.66
C GLU A 81 13.42 -7.94 -18.42
N GLU A 82 13.07 -8.20 -17.16
CA GLU A 82 12.12 -9.24 -16.78
C GLU A 82 10.72 -8.94 -17.36
N LEU A 83 10.32 -7.67 -17.38
CA LEU A 83 9.07 -7.26 -18.01
C LEU A 83 9.08 -7.52 -19.51
N VAL A 84 10.15 -7.19 -20.22
CA VAL A 84 10.29 -7.47 -21.66
C VAL A 84 10.21 -8.97 -21.94
N ARG A 85 10.88 -9.80 -21.12
CA ARG A 85 10.87 -11.26 -21.28
C ARG A 85 9.46 -11.85 -21.15
N VAL A 86 8.66 -11.32 -20.23
CA VAL A 86 7.37 -11.90 -19.85
C VAL A 86 6.18 -11.22 -20.55
N TYR A 87 6.36 -9.98 -20.99
CA TYR A 87 5.39 -9.18 -21.72
C TYR A 87 6.01 -8.61 -23.02
N PRO A 88 6.40 -9.46 -23.98
CA PRO A 88 7.09 -9.00 -25.19
C PRO A 88 6.24 -8.08 -26.07
N LYS A 89 4.91 -8.11 -25.93
CA LYS A 89 3.96 -7.27 -26.67
C LYS A 89 3.52 -6.01 -25.90
N GLY A 90 4.07 -5.76 -24.72
CA GLY A 90 3.57 -4.71 -23.83
C GLY A 90 2.26 -5.09 -23.14
N GLY A 91 1.58 -4.09 -22.58
CA GLY A 91 0.27 -4.23 -21.94
C GLY A 91 0.16 -3.57 -20.56
N THR A 92 -0.97 -3.80 -19.92
CA THR A 92 -1.26 -3.29 -18.57
C THR A 92 -0.61 -4.18 -17.52
N ILE A 93 0.33 -3.63 -16.75
CA ILE A 93 1.06 -4.31 -15.70
C ILE A 93 0.58 -3.81 -14.34
N THR A 94 -0.03 -4.72 -13.59
CA THR A 94 -0.43 -4.55 -12.18
C THR A 94 0.27 -5.58 -11.29
N LEU A 95 0.26 -5.36 -9.97
CA LEU A 95 0.82 -6.33 -9.02
C LEU A 95 0.22 -7.73 -9.20
N ASP A 96 -1.09 -7.82 -9.42
CA ASP A 96 -1.79 -9.10 -9.58
C ASP A 96 -1.39 -9.80 -10.89
N SER A 97 -1.27 -9.05 -11.99
CA SER A 97 -0.80 -9.61 -13.27
C SER A 97 0.63 -10.17 -13.18
N LEU A 98 1.48 -9.60 -12.32
CA LEU A 98 2.84 -10.09 -12.10
C LEU A 98 2.87 -11.34 -11.22
N LYS A 99 1.92 -11.48 -10.29
CA LYS A 99 1.75 -12.68 -9.47
C LYS A 99 1.25 -13.85 -10.30
N GLU A 100 0.27 -13.62 -11.17
CA GLU A 100 -0.26 -14.64 -12.09
C GLU A 100 0.84 -15.21 -12.99
N LYS A 101 1.75 -14.36 -13.46
CA LYS A 101 2.89 -14.79 -14.29
C LYS A 101 4.09 -15.30 -13.48
N GLY A 102 4.00 -15.36 -12.15
CA GLY A 102 5.06 -15.87 -11.28
C GLY A 102 6.31 -14.98 -11.19
N LEU A 103 6.25 -13.74 -11.67
CA LEU A 103 7.33 -12.76 -11.53
C LEU A 103 7.43 -12.24 -10.10
N VAL A 104 6.28 -12.06 -9.45
CA VAL A 104 6.22 -11.68 -8.04
C VAL A 104 5.66 -12.85 -7.25
N THR A 105 6.50 -13.46 -6.41
CA THR A 105 6.10 -14.55 -5.54
C THR A 105 5.92 -14.08 -4.10
N GLY A 106 4.93 -14.62 -3.40
CA GLY A 106 4.72 -14.39 -1.96
C GLY A 106 3.68 -13.33 -1.61
N THR A 107 3.72 -12.88 -0.35
CA THR A 107 2.74 -11.96 0.26
C THR A 107 3.10 -10.48 0.07
N SER A 108 3.99 -10.17 -0.87
CA SER A 108 4.39 -8.80 -1.14
C SER A 108 3.19 -7.96 -1.58
N THR A 109 2.99 -6.85 -0.88
CA THR A 109 1.92 -5.88 -1.15
C THR A 109 2.41 -4.71 -2.00
N ASN A 110 3.71 -4.39 -1.92
CA ASN A 110 4.28 -3.24 -2.61
C ASN A 110 5.11 -3.68 -3.82
N LEU A 111 5.02 -2.91 -4.90
CA LEU A 111 5.73 -3.14 -6.16
C LEU A 111 6.68 -1.99 -6.45
N LYS A 112 7.94 -2.31 -6.77
CA LYS A 112 8.94 -1.36 -7.23
C LYS A 112 9.51 -1.79 -8.57
N ILE A 113 9.47 -0.90 -9.56
CA ILE A 113 10.09 -1.15 -10.87
C ILE A 113 11.45 -0.46 -10.95
N LEU A 114 12.40 -1.22 -11.48
CA LEU A 114 13.83 -0.89 -11.54
C LEU A 114 14.40 -1.10 -12.94
N GLY A 115 15.55 -0.49 -13.18
CA GLY A 115 16.43 -0.80 -14.30
C GLY A 115 16.33 0.15 -15.50
N GLU A 116 17.24 -0.09 -16.44
CA GLU A 116 17.35 0.55 -17.75
C GLU A 116 17.36 -0.57 -18.77
N ALA A 117 16.39 -0.60 -19.68
CA ALA A 117 16.34 -1.59 -20.74
C ALA A 117 15.67 -0.98 -21.98
N GLU A 118 16.03 -1.49 -23.15
CA GLU A 118 15.36 -1.13 -24.39
C GLU A 118 13.98 -1.78 -24.44
N LEU A 119 12.94 -0.95 -24.36
CA LEU A 119 11.56 -1.39 -24.45
C LEU A 119 11.12 -1.37 -25.92
N SER A 120 10.71 -2.54 -26.43
CA SER A 120 10.17 -2.70 -27.80
C SER A 120 8.69 -2.35 -27.91
N ALA A 121 7.97 -2.32 -26.78
CA ALA A 121 6.53 -2.08 -26.70
C ALA A 121 6.20 -1.01 -25.65
N ALA A 122 5.00 -0.43 -25.74
CA ALA A 122 4.46 0.47 -24.74
C ALA A 122 3.87 -0.32 -23.55
N TYR A 123 4.15 0.15 -22.34
CA TYR A 123 3.68 -0.47 -21.11
C TYR A 123 2.84 0.52 -20.30
N GLU A 124 1.68 0.07 -19.81
CA GLU A 124 0.87 0.82 -18.85
C GLU A 124 1.05 0.19 -17.48
N ILE A 125 1.76 0.88 -16.59
CA ILE A 125 2.31 0.28 -15.39
C ILE A 125 1.68 0.92 -14.16
N THR A 126 1.12 0.10 -13.27
CA THR A 126 0.58 0.53 -11.98
C THR A 126 1.48 0.03 -10.83
N THR A 127 2.27 0.92 -10.21
CA THR A 127 3.27 0.55 -9.18
C THR A 127 3.26 1.46 -7.96
N HIS A 128 3.90 1.02 -6.86
CA HIS A 128 4.05 1.84 -5.65
C HIS A 128 5.29 2.73 -5.72
N ARG A 129 6.36 2.25 -6.36
CA ARG A 129 7.60 3.00 -6.59
C ARG A 129 8.20 2.67 -7.95
N ILE A 130 8.91 3.64 -8.51
CA ILE A 130 9.68 3.47 -9.74
C ILE A 130 10.98 4.26 -9.64
N THR A 131 12.07 3.76 -10.24
CA THR A 131 13.31 4.53 -10.38
C THR A 131 13.21 5.55 -11.51
N ALA A 132 13.89 6.68 -11.36
CA ALA A 132 13.96 7.72 -12.39
C ALA A 132 14.33 7.18 -13.79
N PRO A 133 15.39 6.37 -13.95
CA PRO A 133 15.74 5.82 -15.26
C PRO A 133 14.67 4.88 -15.86
N ALA A 134 14.01 4.09 -15.01
CA ALA A 134 12.97 3.19 -15.48
C ALA A 134 11.77 3.99 -15.99
N ARG A 135 11.41 5.06 -15.29
CA ARG A 135 10.34 5.98 -15.67
C ARG A 135 10.62 6.62 -17.03
N THR A 136 11.81 7.15 -17.24
CA THR A 136 12.19 7.78 -18.52
C THR A 136 12.19 6.78 -19.67
N ALA A 137 12.63 5.53 -19.44
CA ALA A 137 12.60 4.49 -20.46
C ALA A 137 11.17 4.14 -20.88
N ILE A 138 10.24 4.01 -19.93
CA ILE A 138 8.83 3.68 -20.20
C ILE A 138 8.12 4.84 -20.91
N GLU A 139 8.26 6.06 -20.39
CA GLU A 139 7.65 7.27 -20.97
C GLU A 139 8.23 7.56 -22.37
N GLY A 140 9.53 7.32 -22.58
CA GLY A 140 10.21 7.49 -23.87
C GLY A 140 9.69 6.59 -24.99
N LYS A 141 9.00 5.49 -24.66
CA LYS A 141 8.34 4.60 -25.63
C LYS A 141 6.82 4.77 -25.67
N GLY A 142 6.30 5.86 -25.10
CA GLY A 142 4.87 6.17 -25.07
C GLY A 142 4.07 5.33 -24.05
N GLY A 143 4.73 4.70 -23.09
CA GLY A 143 4.08 4.03 -21.96
C GLY A 143 3.61 5.01 -20.89
N SER A 144 2.69 4.56 -20.03
CA SER A 144 2.15 5.35 -18.91
C SER A 144 2.49 4.72 -17.57
N VAL A 145 2.83 5.54 -16.57
CA VAL A 145 3.15 5.09 -15.21
C VAL A 145 2.15 5.69 -14.23
N HIS A 146 1.33 4.83 -13.63
CA HIS A 146 0.38 5.15 -12.57
C HIS A 146 0.97 4.79 -11.22
N LEU A 147 1.33 5.81 -10.43
CA LEU A 147 1.83 5.63 -9.07
C LEU A 147 0.66 5.44 -8.08
N LEU A 148 0.55 4.23 -7.52
CA LEU A 148 -0.29 3.92 -6.36
C LEU A 148 0.27 4.64 -5.15
N THR A 149 -0.21 5.85 -4.91
CA THR A 149 0.09 6.58 -3.69
C THR A 149 -0.62 5.86 -2.54
N ALA A 150 0.15 5.36 -1.56
CA ALA A 150 -0.42 4.83 -0.33
C ALA A 150 -1.40 5.85 0.24
N ALA A 151 -2.59 5.39 0.67
CA ALA A 151 -3.73 6.21 1.12
C ALA A 151 -3.28 7.57 1.68
N ARG A 152 -3.67 8.68 0.99
CA ARG A 152 -3.31 10.08 1.27
C ARG A 152 -2.76 10.25 2.69
N GLN A 153 -1.45 10.30 2.85
CA GLN A 153 -0.84 10.71 4.11
C GLN A 153 -1.15 12.18 4.29
N TYR A 154 -2.21 12.47 5.05
CA TYR A 154 -2.49 13.83 5.48
C TYR A 154 -1.32 14.33 6.31
N ARG A 155 -0.76 15.49 5.97
CA ARG A 155 0.20 16.18 6.83
C ARG A 155 -0.52 16.55 8.13
N ARG A 156 -0.04 16.01 9.26
CA ARG A 156 -0.64 16.27 10.56
C ARG A 156 -0.24 17.65 11.07
N ILE A 157 -1.22 18.52 11.26
CA ILE A 157 -1.07 19.81 11.91
C ILE A 157 -1.71 19.71 13.30
N THR A 158 -0.96 20.03 14.34
CA THR A 158 -1.45 19.99 15.71
C THR A 158 -2.07 21.33 16.10
N LEU A 159 -3.08 21.28 16.96
CA LEU A 159 -3.69 22.50 17.52
C LEU A 159 -2.68 23.39 18.25
N GLY A 160 -1.69 22.79 18.93
CA GLY A 160 -0.60 23.53 19.56
C GLY A 160 0.25 24.31 18.56
N ASN A 161 0.53 23.75 17.37
CA ASN A 161 1.27 24.46 16.33
C ASN A 161 0.46 25.64 15.76
N ILE A 162 -0.85 25.45 15.58
CA ILE A 162 -1.77 26.52 15.18
C ILE A 162 -1.77 27.63 16.24
N SER A 163 -1.90 27.28 17.52
CA SER A 163 -1.90 28.27 18.61
C SER A 163 -0.59 29.05 18.75
N LYS A 164 0.56 28.44 18.42
CA LYS A 164 1.86 29.13 18.44
C LYS A 164 2.02 30.11 17.27
N LYS A 165 1.56 29.73 16.07
CA LYS A 165 1.70 30.53 14.86
C LYS A 165 0.62 31.61 14.71
N PHE A 166 -0.54 31.37 15.32
CA PHE A 166 -1.67 32.29 15.33
C PHE A 166 -2.00 32.67 16.79
N PRO A 167 -1.22 33.59 17.40
CA PRO A 167 -1.44 34.03 18.77
C PRO A 167 -2.77 34.79 18.91
N LYS A 168 -3.35 34.74 20.11
CA LYS A 168 -4.61 35.40 20.44
C LYS A 168 -4.52 36.91 20.17
N LYS A 169 -5.30 37.39 19.20
CA LYS A 169 -5.67 38.80 19.08
C LYS A 169 -7.08 38.96 19.67
N ALA A 170 -7.33 40.06 20.39
CA ALA A 170 -8.54 40.30 21.21
C ALA A 170 -9.83 39.82 20.53
N ASP A 171 -10.58 38.94 21.20
CA ASP A 171 -11.88 38.29 20.93
C ASP A 171 -12.32 37.93 19.49
N ALA A 172 -11.47 38.17 18.49
CA ALA A 172 -11.70 37.88 17.09
C ALA A 172 -11.50 36.40 16.79
N VAL A 173 -12.35 35.86 15.91
CA VAL A 173 -12.21 34.52 15.38
C VAL A 173 -11.11 34.54 14.33
N ILE A 174 -10.01 33.81 14.57
CA ILE A 174 -8.87 33.76 13.65
C ILE A 174 -9.14 32.73 12.55
N GLU A 175 -9.06 33.14 11.28
CA GLU A 175 -9.24 32.27 10.13
C GLU A 175 -7.98 31.48 9.79
N VAL A 176 -8.08 30.15 9.89
CA VAL A 176 -7.05 29.20 9.54
C VAL A 176 -7.46 28.53 8.23
N THR A 177 -6.96 29.08 7.11
CA THR A 177 -7.17 28.62 5.74
C THR A 177 -5.87 28.02 5.17
N PRO A 178 -5.89 27.29 4.04
CA PRO A 178 -4.67 26.76 3.44
C PRO A 178 -3.63 27.85 3.14
N ALA A 179 -4.11 29.02 2.71
CA ALA A 179 -3.27 30.19 2.44
C ALA A 179 -2.57 30.71 3.71
N SER A 180 -3.31 30.83 4.83
CA SER A 180 -2.69 31.28 6.08
C SER A 180 -1.74 30.24 6.68
N LEU A 181 -2.02 28.95 6.50
CA LEU A 181 -1.13 27.86 6.92
C LEU A 181 0.15 27.80 6.07
N LEU A 182 0.09 28.09 4.77
CA LEU A 182 1.26 28.20 3.90
C LEU A 182 2.13 29.39 4.32
N ALA A 183 1.52 30.56 4.54
CA ALA A 183 2.23 31.75 5.02
C ALA A 183 2.92 31.52 6.38
N ALA A 184 2.31 30.71 7.25
CA ALA A 184 2.88 30.32 8.54
C ALA A 184 4.00 29.25 8.46
N GLY A 185 4.25 28.68 7.28
CA GLY A 185 5.21 27.59 7.03
C GLY A 185 4.72 26.22 7.52
N LEU A 186 3.43 26.06 7.83
CA LEU A 186 2.84 24.81 8.29
C LEU A 186 2.47 23.87 7.13
N LEU A 187 2.40 24.37 5.90
CA LEU A 187 2.26 23.63 4.64
C LEU A 187 3.45 23.93 3.71
N LYS A 188 3.82 22.97 2.85
CA LYS A 188 4.86 23.17 1.82
C LYS A 188 4.27 23.71 0.50
N THR A 189 3.09 23.22 0.14
CA THR A 189 2.34 23.63 -1.05
C THR A 189 0.87 23.84 -0.66
N SER A 190 0.15 24.68 -1.41
CA SER A 190 -1.29 24.95 -1.17
C SER A 190 -2.17 23.72 -1.42
N GLU A 191 -1.69 22.79 -2.25
CA GLU A 191 -2.38 21.54 -2.64
C GLU A 191 -2.07 20.36 -1.70
N GLU A 192 -1.22 20.55 -0.69
CA GLU A 192 -0.85 19.49 0.26
C GLU A 192 -2.05 19.13 1.15
N ALA A 193 -2.52 17.87 1.10
CA ALA A 193 -3.60 17.39 1.95
C ALA A 193 -3.17 17.36 3.44
N TYR A 194 -3.96 17.95 4.33
CA TYR A 194 -3.63 18.02 5.77
C TYR A 194 -4.78 17.63 6.70
N GLU A 195 -4.41 17.09 7.86
CA GLU A 195 -5.31 16.69 8.94
C GLU A 195 -4.99 17.49 10.20
N ILE A 196 -6.03 17.97 10.88
CA ILE A 196 -5.87 18.65 12.16
C ILE A 196 -6.12 17.68 13.29
N VAL A 197 -5.13 17.56 14.18
CA VAL A 197 -5.10 16.57 15.26
C VAL A 197 -5.09 17.27 16.61
N ALA A 198 -5.80 16.69 17.58
CA ALA A 198 -5.80 17.14 18.96
C ALA A 198 -4.48 16.84 19.65
N ALA A 199 -3.56 17.79 19.60
CA ALA A 199 -2.34 17.79 20.39
C ALA A 199 -1.98 19.24 20.75
N GLY A 200 -1.75 19.50 22.03
CA GLY A 200 -1.53 20.84 22.59
C GLY A 200 -2.82 21.57 23.00
N THR A 201 -2.67 22.75 23.59
CA THR A 201 -3.77 23.60 24.07
C THR A 201 -4.16 24.66 23.04
N ILE A 202 -5.45 25.02 23.03
CA ILE A 202 -6.01 26.09 22.21
C ILE A 202 -6.08 27.36 23.05
N SER A 203 -5.46 28.45 22.57
CA SER A 203 -5.44 29.76 23.27
C SER A 203 -6.54 30.73 22.84
N GLY A 204 -7.08 30.60 21.62
CA GLY A 204 -8.07 31.52 21.03
C GLY A 204 -9.23 30.83 20.30
N LYS A 205 -10.11 31.62 19.70
CA LYS A 205 -11.22 31.16 18.84
C LYS A 205 -10.72 31.02 17.41
N TYR A 206 -10.78 29.83 16.83
CA TYR A 206 -10.28 29.57 15.47
C TYR A 206 -11.42 29.13 14.55
N ALA A 207 -11.49 29.72 13.35
CA ALA A 207 -12.30 29.23 12.23
C ALA A 207 -11.38 28.44 11.30
N VAL A 208 -11.49 27.13 11.33
CA VAL A 208 -10.50 26.22 10.75
C VAL A 208 -11.05 25.51 9.54
N SER A 209 -10.43 25.76 8.39
CA SER A 209 -10.69 25.06 7.14
C SER A 209 -9.64 23.95 6.97
N ALA A 210 -10.02 22.68 6.83
CA ALA A 210 -9.07 21.56 6.69
C ALA A 210 -9.59 20.42 5.82
N HIS A 211 -8.71 19.56 5.27
CA HIS A 211 -9.15 18.39 4.51
C HIS A 211 -9.68 17.27 5.40
N ARG A 212 -9.15 17.15 6.62
CA ARG A 212 -9.63 16.24 7.66
C ARG A 212 -9.42 16.85 9.04
N VAL A 213 -10.32 16.59 9.99
CA VAL A 213 -10.17 17.03 11.38
C VAL A 213 -10.51 15.85 12.30
N SER A 214 -9.67 15.58 13.29
CA SER A 214 -9.96 14.54 14.28
C SER A 214 -11.17 14.95 15.14
N ASN A 215 -12.01 14.00 15.54
CA ASN A 215 -13.20 14.29 16.37
C ASN A 215 -12.84 15.02 17.66
N THR A 216 -11.73 14.64 18.28
CA THR A 216 -11.19 15.30 19.47
C THR A 216 -10.78 16.75 19.20
N ALA A 217 -10.18 17.05 18.05
CA ALA A 217 -9.78 18.41 17.70
C ALA A 217 -11.00 19.27 17.42
N ARG A 218 -12.00 18.71 16.75
CA ARG A 218 -13.28 19.36 16.49
C ARG A 218 -13.97 19.80 17.78
N LEU A 219 -14.09 18.89 18.77
CA LEU A 219 -14.68 19.20 20.07
C LEU A 219 -13.90 20.30 20.82
N MET A 220 -12.56 20.31 20.75
CA MET A 220 -11.75 21.35 21.39
C MET A 220 -11.94 22.72 20.73
N ILE A 221 -12.01 22.78 19.39
CA ILE A 221 -12.23 24.02 18.65
C ILE A 221 -13.64 24.56 18.93
N GLU A 222 -14.66 23.72 18.82
CA GLU A 222 -16.06 24.08 19.06
C GLU A 222 -16.29 24.47 20.52
N GLY A 223 -15.69 23.76 21.48
CA GLY A 223 -15.78 24.06 22.91
C GLY A 223 -15.16 25.40 23.33
N LYS A 224 -14.25 25.97 22.52
CA LYS A 224 -13.72 27.33 22.70
C LYS A 224 -14.51 28.40 21.92
N GLY A 225 -15.53 28.01 21.15
CA GLY A 225 -16.33 28.91 20.31
C GLY A 225 -15.77 29.13 18.90
N GLY A 226 -14.90 28.24 18.42
CA GLY A 226 -14.42 28.21 17.05
C GLY A 226 -15.36 27.47 16.08
N ARG A 227 -15.09 27.56 14.78
CA ARG A 227 -15.85 26.87 13.71
C ARG A 227 -14.93 25.97 12.91
N VAL A 228 -15.43 24.83 12.43
CA VAL A 228 -14.65 23.90 11.60
C VAL A 228 -15.36 23.67 10.27
N SER A 229 -14.68 23.97 9.17
CA SER A 229 -15.10 23.69 7.79
C SER A 229 -14.16 22.66 7.15
N VAL A 230 -14.72 21.69 6.44
CA VAL A 230 -13.93 20.71 5.70
C VAL A 230 -13.80 21.19 4.25
N LEU A 231 -12.58 21.43 3.76
CA LEU A 231 -12.30 22.05 2.45
C LEU A 231 -12.61 21.15 1.27
N ASP A 232 -12.51 19.83 1.47
CA ASP A 232 -12.83 18.82 0.48
C ASP A 232 -13.99 17.93 0.98
N PRO A 233 -15.26 18.36 0.93
CA PRO A 233 -16.39 17.43 1.02
C PRO A 233 -16.54 16.57 -0.25
N ALA A 234 -15.66 16.77 -1.25
CA ALA A 234 -15.72 16.20 -2.59
C ALA A 234 -15.68 14.66 -2.66
N ASN A 235 -15.50 13.93 -1.56
CA ASN A 235 -15.55 12.47 -1.54
C ASN A 235 -16.30 11.87 -0.34
N ASP A 236 -17.33 12.55 0.20
CA ASP A 236 -18.42 11.82 0.87
C ASP A 236 -19.60 11.67 -0.11
N VAL A 237 -19.26 11.07 -1.26
CA VAL A 237 -20.21 10.77 -2.34
C VAL A 237 -20.67 9.33 -2.15
N LEU A 238 -21.94 9.16 -1.77
CA LEU A 238 -22.58 7.85 -1.75
C LEU A 238 -22.71 7.37 -3.21
N LYS A 239 -21.88 6.39 -3.59
CA LYS A 239 -21.98 5.72 -4.89
C LYS A 239 -23.07 4.65 -4.80
N ILE A 240 -24.13 4.84 -5.59
CA ILE A 240 -25.24 3.91 -5.72
C ILE A 240 -25.16 3.28 -7.10
N ASN A 241 -25.32 1.96 -7.19
CA ASN A 241 -25.39 1.20 -8.43
C ASN A 241 -26.80 0.57 -8.58
N PHE A 242 -27.08 -0.11 -9.68
CA PHE A 242 -28.42 -0.68 -9.93
C PHE A 242 -28.77 -1.85 -9.02
N ASP A 243 -27.77 -2.60 -8.56
CA ASP A 243 -27.99 -3.71 -7.61
C ASP A 243 -28.42 -3.20 -6.22
N HIS A 244 -27.86 -2.06 -5.78
CA HIS A 244 -28.30 -1.38 -4.57
C HIS A 244 -29.76 -0.91 -4.69
N LEU A 245 -30.14 -0.32 -5.83
CA LEU A 245 -31.52 0.11 -6.07
C LEU A 245 -32.50 -1.06 -6.01
N ARG A 246 -32.13 -2.21 -6.58
CA ARG A 246 -32.93 -3.43 -6.49
C ARG A 246 -33.09 -3.92 -5.05
N SER A 247 -32.04 -3.86 -4.23
CA SER A 247 -32.08 -4.29 -2.84
C SER A 247 -32.93 -3.38 -1.96
N TRP A 248 -32.86 -2.06 -2.17
CA TRP A 248 -33.52 -1.08 -1.31
C TRP A 248 -34.95 -0.76 -1.77
N PHE A 249 -35.24 -0.91 -3.07
CA PHE A 249 -36.54 -0.59 -3.67
C PHE A 249 -37.07 -1.75 -4.54
N PRO A 250 -37.41 -2.91 -3.94
CA PRO A 250 -37.78 -4.12 -4.69
C PRO A 250 -39.11 -4.03 -5.44
N ARG A 251 -40.03 -3.14 -5.00
CA ARG A 251 -41.33 -2.89 -5.65
C ARG A 251 -41.31 -1.70 -6.61
N GLY A 252 -40.12 -1.17 -6.91
CA GLY A 252 -39.98 0.13 -7.59
C GLY A 252 -40.27 1.31 -6.65
N GLY A 253 -39.92 2.52 -7.09
CA GLY A 253 -40.09 3.74 -6.28
C GLY A 253 -39.25 4.91 -6.78
N ALA A 254 -39.52 6.09 -6.24
CA ALA A 254 -38.69 7.28 -6.48
C ALA A 254 -37.48 7.27 -5.53
N VAL A 255 -36.29 7.31 -6.12
CA VAL A 255 -35.00 7.33 -5.41
C VAL A 255 -34.57 8.79 -5.29
N THR A 256 -34.98 9.43 -4.20
CA THR A 256 -34.58 10.80 -3.86
C THR A 256 -33.65 10.83 -2.65
N PRO A 257 -32.85 11.89 -2.44
CA PRO A 257 -32.00 12.00 -1.26
C PRO A 257 -32.78 11.89 0.06
N GLU A 258 -34.05 12.30 0.09
CA GLU A 258 -34.91 12.18 1.27
C GLU A 258 -35.30 10.73 1.55
N THR A 259 -35.67 9.96 0.52
CA THR A 259 -35.98 8.53 0.68
C THR A 259 -34.76 7.74 1.14
N LEU A 260 -33.56 8.08 0.65
CA LEU A 260 -32.31 7.46 1.08
C LEU A 260 -31.92 7.83 2.52
N LYS A 261 -32.28 9.04 3.00
CA LYS A 261 -32.13 9.42 4.41
C LYS A 261 -33.05 8.62 5.31
N LYS A 262 -34.32 8.44 4.91
CA LYS A 262 -35.31 7.64 5.68
C LYS A 262 -34.87 6.18 5.82
N LEU A 263 -34.21 5.62 4.81
CA LEU A 263 -33.63 4.27 4.85
C LEU A 263 -32.33 4.18 5.67
N GLY A 264 -31.77 5.31 6.14
CA GLY A 264 -30.51 5.36 6.89
C GLY A 264 -29.25 5.13 6.05
N VAL A 265 -29.38 5.06 4.72
CA VAL A 265 -28.28 4.82 3.78
C VAL A 265 -27.49 6.11 3.52
N LEU A 266 -28.17 7.24 3.39
CA LEU A 266 -27.54 8.55 3.20
C LEU A 266 -27.31 9.24 4.55
N LYS A 267 -26.05 9.51 4.90
CA LYS A 267 -25.71 10.20 6.16
C LYS A 267 -25.56 11.71 5.94
N GLY A 268 -26.22 12.51 6.77
CA GLY A 268 -26.07 13.97 6.78
C GLY A 268 -26.36 14.64 5.43
N SER A 269 -25.38 15.38 4.90
CA SER A 269 -25.46 16.12 3.63
C SER A 269 -24.59 15.50 2.52
N GLN A 270 -24.43 14.17 2.55
CA GLN A 270 -23.69 13.43 1.53
C GLN A 270 -24.30 13.62 0.13
N ARG A 271 -23.42 13.71 -0.88
CA ARG A 271 -23.84 13.79 -2.29
C ARG A 271 -24.08 12.39 -2.83
N VAL A 272 -25.05 12.23 -3.73
CA VAL A 272 -25.38 10.91 -4.31
C VAL A 272 -24.89 10.85 -5.75
N ARG A 273 -24.14 9.79 -6.09
CA ARG A 273 -23.71 9.51 -7.46
C ARG A 273 -24.24 8.16 -7.95
N LEU A 274 -24.91 8.16 -9.09
CA LEU A 274 -25.33 6.93 -9.76
C LEU A 274 -24.21 6.39 -10.67
N THR A 275 -23.78 5.15 -10.44
CA THR A 275 -22.82 4.39 -11.27
C THR A 275 -23.55 3.30 -12.07
N ASP A 276 -22.88 2.76 -13.11
CA ASP A 276 -23.53 1.91 -14.12
C ASP A 276 -23.44 0.40 -13.84
N ALA A 277 -22.89 0.02 -12.68
CA ALA A 277 -22.79 -1.38 -12.27
C ALA A 277 -24.17 -1.98 -11.94
N GLY A 278 -24.35 -3.26 -12.25
CA GLY A 278 -25.61 -4.00 -12.03
C GLY A 278 -26.55 -4.02 -13.23
N ARG A 279 -27.55 -4.91 -13.19
CA ARG A 279 -28.57 -5.05 -14.26
C ARG A 279 -29.82 -4.23 -13.93
N VAL A 280 -30.28 -3.42 -14.88
CA VAL A 280 -31.54 -2.69 -14.75
C VAL A 280 -32.69 -3.65 -15.07
N THR A 281 -33.54 -3.91 -14.08
CA THR A 281 -34.67 -4.86 -14.20
C THR A 281 -36.04 -4.17 -14.15
N GLN A 282 -36.06 -2.91 -13.70
CA GLN A 282 -37.27 -2.12 -13.50
C GLN A 282 -36.98 -0.65 -13.83
N ALA A 283 -38.02 0.10 -14.17
CA ALA A 283 -37.94 1.55 -14.35
C ALA A 283 -37.92 2.24 -12.98
N TRP A 284 -36.84 2.97 -12.67
CA TRP A 284 -36.74 3.80 -11.47
C TRP A 284 -36.77 5.29 -11.84
N LYS A 285 -37.33 6.12 -10.94
CA LYS A 285 -37.20 7.58 -11.02
C LYS A 285 -36.10 8.00 -10.05
N VAL A 286 -34.97 8.48 -10.55
CA VAL A 286 -33.75 8.70 -9.74
C VAL A 286 -33.37 10.18 -9.72
N GLU A 287 -33.30 10.77 -8.52
CA GLU A 287 -32.85 12.14 -8.29
C GLU A 287 -31.50 12.13 -7.56
N VAL A 288 -30.44 12.55 -8.24
CA VAL A 288 -29.06 12.45 -7.73
C VAL A 288 -28.24 13.68 -8.08
N HIS A 289 -27.14 13.88 -7.37
CA HIS A 289 -26.27 15.05 -7.58
C HIS A 289 -25.29 14.82 -8.74
N GLN A 290 -24.96 13.56 -9.02
CA GLN A 290 -24.05 13.16 -10.10
C GLN A 290 -24.52 11.87 -10.77
N VAL A 291 -24.35 11.76 -12.09
CA VAL A 291 -24.76 10.58 -12.86
C VAL A 291 -23.65 10.21 -13.83
N GLY A 292 -23.26 8.94 -13.86
CA GLY A 292 -22.39 8.41 -14.91
C GLY A 292 -23.11 8.36 -16.27
N ARG A 293 -22.44 8.77 -17.35
CA ARG A 293 -23.00 8.77 -18.71
C ARG A 293 -23.61 7.43 -19.12
N LEU A 294 -22.93 6.33 -18.79
CA LEU A 294 -23.40 4.96 -19.06
C LEU A 294 -24.60 4.58 -18.19
N ALA A 295 -24.64 5.02 -16.94
CA ALA A 295 -25.75 4.75 -16.03
C ALA A 295 -27.03 5.46 -16.51
N LYS A 296 -26.91 6.72 -16.94
CA LYS A 296 -28.01 7.47 -17.54
C LYS A 296 -28.61 6.73 -18.74
N LYS A 297 -27.76 6.32 -19.69
CA LYS A 297 -28.17 5.58 -20.89
C LYS A 297 -28.84 4.24 -20.55
N LYS A 298 -28.31 3.49 -19.58
CA LYS A 298 -28.89 2.22 -19.12
C LYS A 298 -30.27 2.40 -18.49
N LEU A 299 -30.46 3.46 -17.70
CA LEU A 299 -31.72 3.73 -17.03
C LEU A 299 -32.80 4.23 -18.00
N GLU A 300 -32.43 5.11 -18.94
CA GLU A 300 -33.33 5.59 -20.00
C GLU A 300 -33.76 4.45 -20.94
N ALA A 301 -32.84 3.54 -21.30
CA ALA A 301 -33.16 2.36 -22.11
C ALA A 301 -34.17 1.40 -21.44
N ALA A 302 -34.26 1.42 -20.11
CA ALA A 302 -35.21 0.63 -19.33
C ALA A 302 -36.51 1.40 -19.00
N GLY A 303 -36.71 2.60 -19.56
CA GLY A 303 -37.89 3.44 -19.33
C GLY A 303 -37.89 4.22 -18.01
N GLY A 304 -36.74 4.32 -17.32
CA GLY A 304 -36.57 5.14 -16.12
C GLY A 304 -36.17 6.59 -16.43
N SER A 305 -36.32 7.49 -15.45
CA SER A 305 -35.96 8.91 -15.58
C SER A 305 -34.90 9.32 -14.56
N VAL A 306 -33.91 10.13 -14.98
CA VAL A 306 -32.88 10.68 -14.08
C VAL A 306 -32.95 12.21 -14.05
N THR A 307 -33.10 12.78 -12.86
CA THR A 307 -33.00 14.23 -12.62
C THR A 307 -31.71 14.54 -11.85
N VAL A 308 -30.92 15.47 -12.37
CA VAL A 308 -29.68 15.91 -11.71
C VAL A 308 -29.98 17.13 -10.84
N LEU A 309 -29.80 17.01 -9.52
CA LEU A 309 -29.99 18.10 -8.58
C LEU A 309 -28.81 19.08 -8.63
N PRO A 310 -29.04 20.40 -8.55
CA PRO A 310 -27.98 21.39 -8.57
C PRO A 310 -27.09 21.23 -7.33
N THR A 311 -25.77 21.25 -7.53
CA THR A 311 -24.80 21.25 -6.44
C THR A 311 -24.75 22.63 -5.79
N ARG A 312 -25.26 22.75 -4.56
CA ARG A 312 -24.83 23.82 -3.63
C ARG A 312 -23.53 23.43 -2.95
#